data_AF-K2FSG7-F1
#
_entry.id   AF-K2FSG7-F1
#
_cell.length_a   1.000
_cell.length_b   1.000
_cell.length_c   1.000
_cell.angle_alpha   90.00
_cell.angle_beta   90.00
_cell.angle_gamma   90.00
#
_symmetry.space_group_name_H-M   'P 1'
#
loop_
_entity.id
_entity.type
_entity.pdbx_description
1 polymer ?
#
loop_
_entity_poly.entity_id
_entity_poly.type
_entity_poly.pdbx_seq_one_letter_code
_entity_poly.pdbx_strand_id
1 'polypeptide(L)'
;MKRVMTEEHKRKISLAKMGKKRPKEMVERVAAKLRGKKRTEEVKKKLSEIHKKIGSGKWMIGRKMTEENKAKIREANLGRKCSNETKKKIGEKNKIAHIGKKRTKEHIKNLSESHKGAKAYNFNPTSPAKKLIRKSYKFRKWCSDIFRRDNNQCVLCNNKSIQLEVDHYPVYFSTIIDDLARKQGLDNLFEKAMNHELLWDMNNGRTLCRECHQKTENYPKNFIKNLNFVR
;
A
#
# COMPACT_ATOMS: atom_id res chain seq x y z
N MET A 1 -50.78 34.85 23.24
CA MET A 1 -49.59 34.20 23.85
C MET A 1 -49.14 33.03 22.99
N LYS A 2 -47.88 32.98 22.53
CA LYS A 2 -47.36 31.77 21.85
C LYS A 2 -47.06 30.71 22.90
N ARG A 3 -47.76 29.58 22.86
CA ARG A 3 -47.56 28.46 23.78
C ARG A 3 -46.14 27.91 23.59
N VAL A 4 -45.24 28.19 24.53
CA VAL A 4 -43.87 27.68 24.50
C VAL A 4 -43.87 26.28 25.10
N MET A 5 -43.45 25.29 24.32
CA MET A 5 -43.32 23.91 24.79
C MET A 5 -42.11 23.79 25.72
N THR A 6 -42.30 23.16 26.88
CA THR A 6 -41.20 22.85 27.80
C THR A 6 -40.22 21.85 27.17
N GLU A 7 -38.95 21.89 27.56
CA GLU A 7 -37.92 20.96 27.07
C GLU A 7 -38.28 19.50 27.35
N GLU A 8 -38.91 19.23 28.50
CA GLU A 8 -39.40 17.89 28.85
C GLU A 8 -40.47 17.41 27.87
N HIS A 9 -41.41 18.29 27.49
CA HIS A 9 -42.44 17.97 26.51
C HIS A 9 -41.85 17.71 25.12
N LYS A 10 -40.85 18.50 24.69
CA LYS A 10 -40.11 18.24 23.44
C LYS A 10 -39.42 16.88 23.46
N ARG A 11 -38.83 16.50 24.61
CA ARG A 11 -38.16 15.21 24.80
C ARG A 11 -39.13 14.03 24.70
N LYS A 12 -40.33 14.15 25.32
CA LYS A 12 -41.40 13.15 25.22
C LYS A 12 -41.88 12.95 23.78
N ILE A 13 -42.08 14.03 23.02
CA ILE A 13 -42.44 13.95 21.59
C ILE A 13 -41.32 13.28 20.78
N SER A 14 -40.06 13.60 21.05
CA SER A 14 -38.90 13.02 20.35
C SER A 14 -38.83 11.51 20.55
N LEU A 15 -38.90 11.05 21.81
CA LEU A 15 -38.91 9.62 22.15
C LEU A 15 -40.07 8.88 21.50
N ALA A 16 -41.28 9.45 21.52
CA ALA A 16 -42.47 8.83 20.93
C ALA A 16 -42.43 8.68 19.41
N LYS A 17 -41.60 9.48 18.71
CA LYS A 17 -41.42 9.46 17.26
C LYS A 17 -40.15 8.72 16.82
N MET A 18 -39.25 8.40 17.75
CA MET A 18 -38.00 7.71 17.46
C MET A 18 -38.28 6.33 16.86
N GLY A 19 -37.67 6.02 15.72
CA GLY A 19 -37.81 4.72 15.03
C GLY A 19 -39.09 4.52 14.22
N LYS A 20 -40.11 5.39 14.32
CA LYS A 20 -41.36 5.26 13.55
C LYS A 20 -41.15 5.65 12.09
N LYS A 21 -41.35 4.71 11.16
CA LYS A 21 -41.38 4.99 9.72
C LYS A 21 -42.69 5.68 9.34
N ARG A 22 -42.61 6.65 8.43
CA ARG A 22 -43.82 7.27 7.86
C ARG A 22 -44.57 6.26 6.99
N PRO A 23 -45.91 6.24 7.00
CA PRO A 23 -46.70 5.43 6.08
C PRO A 23 -46.33 5.73 4.62
N LYS A 24 -46.22 4.68 3.80
CA LYS A 24 -45.76 4.78 2.41
C LYS A 24 -46.59 5.77 1.58
N GLU A 25 -47.91 5.71 1.74
CA GLU A 25 -48.87 6.60 1.07
C GLU A 25 -48.65 8.08 1.42
N MET A 26 -48.32 8.39 2.67
CA MET A 26 -47.98 9.75 3.09
C MET A 26 -46.70 10.25 2.43
N VAL A 27 -45.70 9.36 2.29
CA VAL A 27 -44.43 9.68 1.62
C VAL A 27 -44.66 9.98 0.15
N GLU A 28 -45.45 9.16 -0.54
CA GLU A 28 -45.81 9.33 -1.95
C GLU A 28 -46.56 10.63 -2.21
N ARG A 29 -47.55 10.96 -1.37
CA ARG A 29 -48.31 12.22 -1.45
C ARG A 29 -47.45 13.46 -1.27
N VAL A 30 -46.52 13.45 -0.31
CA VAL A 30 -45.58 14.56 -0.10
C VAL A 30 -44.58 14.66 -1.28
N ALA A 31 -44.10 13.52 -1.78
CA ALA A 31 -43.18 13.49 -2.91
C ALA A 31 -43.83 14.06 -4.17
N ALA A 32 -45.08 13.69 -4.47
CA ALA A 32 -45.84 14.22 -5.62
C ALA A 32 -45.97 15.75 -5.56
N LYS A 33 -46.27 16.32 -4.38
CA LYS A 33 -46.43 17.77 -4.19
C LYS A 33 -45.13 18.58 -4.37
N LEU A 34 -43.97 17.94 -4.16
CA LEU A 34 -42.65 18.57 -4.22
C LEU A 34 -41.92 18.29 -5.54
N ARG A 35 -42.36 17.29 -6.30
CA ARG A 35 -41.74 16.90 -7.58
C ARG A 35 -41.78 18.10 -8.55
N GLY A 36 -40.62 18.43 -9.12
CA GLY A 36 -40.47 19.54 -10.08
C GLY A 36 -40.40 20.95 -9.47
N LYS A 37 -40.68 21.15 -8.17
CA LYS A 37 -40.56 22.47 -7.55
C LYS A 37 -39.09 22.87 -7.39
N LYS A 38 -38.69 23.91 -8.12
CA LYS A 38 -37.40 24.57 -7.91
C LYS A 38 -37.49 25.55 -6.75
N ARG A 39 -36.40 25.69 -5.99
CA ARG A 39 -36.28 26.76 -4.99
C ARG A 39 -36.33 28.11 -5.71
N THR A 40 -37.03 29.07 -5.10
CA THR A 40 -37.04 30.45 -5.57
C THR A 40 -35.65 31.07 -5.46
N GLU A 41 -35.39 32.10 -6.27
CA GLU A 41 -34.10 32.81 -6.24
C GLU A 41 -33.80 33.43 -4.88
N GLU A 42 -34.82 33.96 -4.20
CA GLU A 42 -34.68 34.50 -2.84
C GLU A 42 -34.19 33.44 -1.84
N VAL A 43 -34.75 32.22 -1.91
CA VAL A 43 -34.33 31.10 -1.05
C VAL A 43 -32.92 30.66 -1.39
N LYS A 44 -32.55 30.60 -2.68
CA LYS A 44 -31.18 30.28 -3.09
C LYS A 44 -30.17 31.30 -2.57
N LYS A 45 -30.51 32.60 -2.64
CA LYS A 45 -29.66 33.69 -2.17
C LYS A 45 -29.44 33.61 -0.66
N LYS A 46 -30.51 33.41 0.13
CA LYS A 46 -30.43 33.19 1.58
C LYS A 46 -29.55 31.99 1.94
N LEU A 47 -29.70 30.86 1.26
CA LEU A 47 -28.84 29.67 1.45
C LEU A 47 -27.38 29.94 1.10
N SER A 48 -27.11 30.69 0.03
CA SER A 48 -25.76 31.09 -0.36
C SER A 48 -25.10 31.99 0.70
N GLU A 49 -25.82 32.98 1.23
CA GLU A 49 -25.32 33.87 2.29
C GLU A 49 -24.97 33.11 3.57
N ILE A 50 -25.81 32.14 3.97
CA ILE A 50 -25.54 31.26 5.11
C ILE A 50 -24.28 30.42 4.87
N HIS A 51 -24.13 29.81 3.69
CA HIS A 51 -22.95 29.00 3.35
C HIS A 51 -21.67 29.82 3.31
N LYS A 52 -21.73 31.07 2.84
CA LYS A 52 -20.59 32.01 2.87
C LYS A 52 -20.22 32.40 4.30
N LYS A 53 -21.20 32.62 5.18
CA LYS A 53 -20.99 33.05 6.57
C LYS A 53 -20.45 31.96 7.49
N ILE A 54 -21.01 30.75 7.41
CA ILE A 54 -20.67 29.64 8.32
C ILE A 54 -19.55 28.75 7.74
N GLY A 55 -19.35 28.80 6.41
CA GLY A 55 -18.48 27.89 5.69
C GLY A 55 -19.19 26.56 5.41
N SER A 56 -19.37 26.22 4.14
CA SER A 56 -20.02 24.97 3.74
C SER A 56 -19.28 23.76 4.31
N GLY A 57 -19.93 22.99 5.19
CA GLY A 57 -19.35 21.79 5.77
C GLY A 57 -18.30 22.02 6.86
N LYS A 58 -18.07 23.27 7.31
CA LYS A 58 -17.11 23.58 8.38
C LYS A 58 -17.49 22.89 9.71
N TRP A 59 -18.79 22.72 9.96
CA TRP A 59 -19.33 21.94 11.09
C TRP A 59 -19.12 20.42 11.01
N MET A 60 -18.63 19.90 9.87
CA MET A 60 -18.31 18.48 9.70
C MET A 60 -16.81 18.18 9.83
N ILE A 61 -15.96 19.22 9.87
CA ILE A 61 -14.52 19.05 10.04
C ILE A 61 -14.25 18.42 11.42
N GLY A 62 -13.48 17.34 11.44
CA GLY A 62 -13.09 16.62 12.67
C GLY A 62 -14.13 15.61 13.20
N ARG A 63 -15.34 15.56 12.65
CA ARG A 63 -16.35 14.56 13.04
C ARG A 63 -15.95 13.17 12.55
N LYS A 64 -15.77 12.23 13.47
CA LYS A 64 -15.47 10.83 13.14
C LYS A 64 -16.77 10.06 12.87
N MET A 65 -16.78 9.25 11.81
CA MET A 65 -17.88 8.30 11.57
C MET A 65 -17.89 7.21 12.64
N THR A 66 -19.09 6.76 13.03
CA THR A 66 -19.26 5.59 13.89
C THR A 66 -18.80 4.32 13.19
N GLU A 67 -18.35 3.31 13.95
CA GLU A 67 -17.91 2.02 13.39
C GLU A 67 -19.02 1.33 12.61
N GLU A 68 -20.27 1.41 13.08
CA GLU A 68 -21.44 0.88 12.36
C GLU A 68 -21.60 1.52 10.97
N ASN A 69 -21.45 2.84 10.86
CA ASN A 69 -21.56 3.52 9.57
C ASN A 69 -20.38 3.21 8.65
N LYS A 70 -19.16 3.03 9.19
CA LYS A 70 -18.00 2.57 8.42
C LYS A 70 -18.23 1.15 7.87
N ALA A 71 -18.81 0.27 8.69
CA ALA A 71 -19.14 -1.11 8.28
C ALA A 71 -20.14 -1.12 7.12
N LYS A 72 -21.22 -0.34 7.20
CA LYS A 72 -22.21 -0.22 6.11
C LYS A 72 -21.60 0.28 4.79
N ILE A 73 -20.71 1.28 4.87
CA ILE A 73 -20.00 1.78 3.68
C ILE A 73 -19.06 0.71 3.11
N ARG A 74 -18.37 -0.03 3.97
CA ARG A 74 -17.47 -1.11 3.55
C ARG A 74 -18.25 -2.21 2.83
N GLU A 75 -19.36 -2.65 3.42
CA GLU A 75 -20.25 -3.68 2.86
C GLU A 75 -20.78 -3.26 1.49
N ALA A 76 -21.30 -2.03 1.36
CA ALA A 76 -21.83 -1.52 0.10
C ALA A 76 -20.78 -1.40 -1.03
N ASN A 77 -19.50 -1.25 -0.69
CA ASN A 77 -18.40 -1.14 -1.67
C ASN A 77 -17.67 -2.47 -1.90
N LEU A 78 -17.95 -3.50 -1.10
CA LEU A 78 -17.30 -4.79 -1.23
C LEU A 78 -17.63 -5.41 -2.60
N GLY A 79 -16.61 -5.82 -3.34
CA GLY A 79 -16.76 -6.44 -4.67
C GLY A 79 -17.11 -5.47 -5.80
N ARG A 80 -17.34 -4.19 -5.53
CA ARG A 80 -17.66 -3.19 -6.56
C ARG A 80 -16.44 -2.94 -7.45
N LYS A 81 -16.51 -3.35 -8.72
CA LYS A 81 -15.47 -3.09 -9.72
C LYS A 81 -15.85 -1.89 -10.58
N CYS A 82 -14.89 -0.98 -10.78
CA CYS A 82 -15.04 0.08 -11.76
C CYS A 82 -15.16 -0.52 -13.17
N SER A 83 -16.11 -0.05 -13.98
CA SER A 83 -16.29 -0.54 -15.35
C SER A 83 -15.08 -0.18 -16.22
N ASN A 84 -14.84 -0.96 -17.27
CA ASN A 84 -13.72 -0.70 -18.18
C ASN A 84 -13.86 0.65 -18.89
N GLU A 85 -15.09 1.05 -19.24
CA GLU A 85 -15.37 2.35 -19.82
C GLU A 85 -15.03 3.50 -18.86
N THR A 86 -15.45 3.39 -17.59
CA THR A 86 -15.13 4.41 -16.58
C THR A 86 -13.63 4.48 -16.31
N LYS A 87 -12.93 3.33 -16.25
CA LYS A 87 -11.46 3.30 -16.13
C LYS A 87 -10.78 4.02 -17.29
N LYS A 88 -11.27 3.81 -18.52
CA LYS A 88 -10.73 4.47 -19.72
C LYS A 88 -10.88 6.00 -19.63
N LYS A 89 -12.09 6.49 -19.30
CA LYS A 89 -12.35 7.92 -19.13
C LYS A 89 -11.48 8.56 -18.05
N ILE A 90 -11.26 7.87 -16.92
CA ILE A 90 -10.36 8.34 -15.86
C ILE A 90 -8.91 8.40 -16.37
N GLY A 91 -8.46 7.36 -17.07
CA GLY A 91 -7.12 7.30 -17.65
C GLY A 91 -6.85 8.42 -18.66
N GLU A 92 -7.78 8.68 -19.58
CA GLU A 92 -7.69 9.75 -20.57
C GLU A 92 -7.59 11.13 -19.93
N LYS A 93 -8.45 11.42 -18.94
CA LYS A 93 -8.38 12.68 -18.18
C LYS A 93 -7.08 12.83 -17.41
N ASN A 94 -6.61 11.77 -16.77
CA ASN A 94 -5.35 11.79 -16.02
C ASN A 94 -4.14 11.98 -16.94
N LYS A 95 -4.14 11.40 -18.14
CA LYS A 95 -3.10 11.65 -19.14
C LYS A 95 -3.05 13.12 -19.50
N ILE A 96 -4.18 13.72 -19.87
CA ILE A 96 -4.24 15.16 -20.20
C ILE A 96 -3.79 16.02 -19.01
N ALA A 97 -4.24 15.70 -17.80
CA ALA A 97 -3.95 16.50 -16.61
C ALA A 97 -2.49 16.44 -16.15
N HIS A 98 -1.77 15.35 -16.44
CA HIS A 98 -0.42 15.08 -15.93
C HIS A 98 0.67 14.99 -17.01
N ILE A 99 0.32 15.01 -18.30
CA ILE A 99 1.30 15.10 -19.39
C ILE A 99 2.20 16.33 -19.18
N GLY A 100 3.53 16.12 -19.27
CA GLY A 100 4.55 17.16 -19.17
C GLY A 100 4.76 17.76 -17.77
N LYS A 101 3.89 17.49 -16.79
CA LYS A 101 4.02 18.04 -15.44
C LYS A 101 5.07 17.29 -14.63
N LYS A 102 6.28 17.84 -14.58
CA LYS A 102 7.32 17.39 -13.65
C LYS A 102 6.97 17.86 -12.24
N ARG A 103 7.15 16.96 -11.26
CA ARG A 103 7.07 17.31 -9.84
C ARG A 103 8.21 18.27 -9.50
N THR A 104 7.94 19.21 -8.58
CA THR A 104 8.99 20.10 -8.06
C THR A 104 10.03 19.29 -7.29
N LYS A 105 11.27 19.78 -7.24
CA LYS A 105 12.34 19.15 -6.45
C LYS A 105 11.94 18.97 -4.99
N GLU A 106 11.26 19.97 -4.42
CA GLU A 106 10.72 19.93 -3.06
C GLU A 106 9.68 18.82 -2.87
N HIS A 107 8.72 18.68 -3.78
CA HIS A 107 7.73 17.60 -3.69
C HIS A 107 8.38 16.22 -3.78
N ILE A 108 9.39 16.05 -4.64
CA ILE A 108 10.17 14.80 -4.73
C ILE A 108 10.89 14.51 -3.42
N LYS A 109 11.49 15.53 -2.79
CA LYS A 109 12.16 15.43 -1.49
C LYS A 109 11.16 15.00 -0.40
N ASN A 110 10.00 15.66 -0.30
CA ASN A 110 8.99 15.35 0.71
C ASN A 110 8.45 13.92 0.57
N LEU A 111 8.28 13.45 -0.67
CA LEU A 111 7.88 12.06 -0.95
C LEU A 111 8.99 11.05 -0.56
N SER A 112 10.25 11.41 -0.75
CA SER A 112 11.39 10.60 -0.31
C SER A 112 11.44 10.50 1.22
N GLU A 113 11.25 11.63 1.91
CA GLU A 113 11.28 11.71 3.37
C GLU A 113 10.10 10.99 4.04
N SER A 114 8.90 11.06 3.45
CA SER A 114 7.74 10.35 3.98
C SER A 114 7.90 8.83 3.91
N HIS A 115 8.61 8.33 2.90
CA HIS A 115 8.89 6.92 2.69
C HIS A 115 10.22 6.46 3.31
N LYS A 116 10.98 7.36 3.95
CA LYS A 116 12.26 7.03 4.57
C LYS A 116 12.04 6.29 5.89
N GLY A 117 12.77 5.20 6.09
CA GLY A 117 12.80 4.44 7.35
C GLY A 117 11.60 3.53 7.58
N ALA A 118 11.37 3.18 8.85
CA ALA A 118 10.40 2.16 9.29
C ALA A 118 8.92 2.54 9.15
N LYS A 119 8.58 3.55 8.34
CA LYS A 119 7.21 4.04 8.16
C LYS A 119 6.40 3.23 7.15
N ALA A 120 7.07 2.48 6.27
CA ALA A 120 6.40 1.65 5.27
C ALA A 120 5.97 0.29 5.86
N TYR A 121 4.77 -0.18 5.52
CA TYR A 121 4.23 -1.46 5.99
C TYR A 121 5.10 -2.68 5.61
N ASN A 122 5.97 -2.54 4.61
CA ASN A 122 6.87 -3.57 4.10
C ASN A 122 8.35 -3.24 4.37
N PHE A 123 8.63 -2.38 5.35
CA PHE A 123 10.00 -2.03 5.72
C PHE A 123 10.77 -3.26 6.22
N ASN A 124 11.97 -3.49 5.67
CA ASN A 124 12.92 -4.47 6.17
C ASN A 124 14.23 -3.76 6.56
N PRO A 125 14.63 -3.79 7.85
CA PRO A 125 15.80 -3.05 8.34
C PRO A 125 17.12 -3.53 7.75
N THR A 126 17.20 -4.76 7.26
CA THR A 126 18.43 -5.33 6.64
C THR A 126 18.59 -4.92 5.16
N SER A 127 17.52 -4.43 4.52
CA SER A 127 17.50 -4.12 3.08
C SER A 127 18.59 -3.13 2.63
N PRO A 128 18.89 -2.04 3.37
CA PRO A 128 19.97 -1.13 3.01
C PRO A 128 21.33 -1.83 2.93
N ALA A 129 21.70 -2.61 3.95
CA ALA A 129 22.96 -3.37 3.98
C ALA A 129 23.00 -4.41 2.84
N LYS A 130 21.93 -5.20 2.66
CA LYS A 130 21.81 -6.20 1.58
C LYS A 130 22.02 -5.60 0.19
N LYS A 131 21.58 -4.35 -0.02
CA LYS A 131 21.76 -3.61 -1.28
C LYS A 131 23.20 -3.12 -1.46
N LEU A 132 23.83 -2.62 -0.40
CA LEU A 132 25.23 -2.17 -0.44
C LEU A 132 26.18 -3.34 -0.70
N ILE A 133 25.97 -4.48 -0.03
CA ILE A 133 26.80 -5.70 -0.19
C ILE A 133 26.81 -6.16 -1.65
N ARG A 134 25.64 -6.29 -2.30
CA ARG A 134 25.55 -6.71 -3.71
C ARG A 134 26.17 -5.73 -4.71
N LYS A 135 26.32 -4.46 -4.32
CA LYS A 135 26.98 -3.42 -5.13
C LYS A 135 28.48 -3.32 -4.88
N SER A 136 28.98 -3.99 -3.84
CA SER A 136 30.39 -3.90 -3.45
C SER A 136 31.30 -4.55 -4.48
N TYR A 137 32.55 -4.09 -4.52
CA TYR A 137 33.60 -4.73 -5.30
C TYR A 137 33.81 -6.19 -4.89
N LYS A 138 33.78 -6.48 -3.58
CA LYS A 138 33.99 -7.82 -3.03
C LYS A 138 32.95 -8.82 -3.54
N PHE A 139 31.68 -8.40 -3.64
CA PHE A 139 30.63 -9.23 -4.24
C PHE A 139 30.87 -9.52 -5.72
N ARG A 140 31.23 -8.50 -6.51
CA ARG A 140 31.57 -8.71 -7.92
C ARG A 140 32.77 -9.64 -8.10
N LYS A 141 33.80 -9.48 -7.26
CA LYS A 141 34.99 -10.34 -7.26
C LYS A 141 34.63 -11.78 -6.90
N TRP A 142 33.88 -11.98 -5.82
CA TRP A 142 33.40 -13.30 -5.38
C TRP A 142 32.59 -14.01 -6.48
N CYS A 143 31.67 -13.31 -7.16
CA CYS A 143 30.95 -13.89 -8.30
C CYS A 143 31.91 -14.27 -9.45
N SER A 144 32.87 -13.39 -9.76
CA SER A 144 33.87 -13.65 -10.80
C SER A 144 34.72 -14.89 -10.50
N ASP A 145 35.11 -15.08 -9.23
CA ASP A 145 35.92 -16.20 -8.80
C ASP A 145 35.12 -17.51 -8.87
N ILE A 146 33.83 -17.50 -8.52
CA ILE A 146 32.93 -18.65 -8.67
C ILE A 146 32.70 -19.00 -10.14
N PHE A 147 32.42 -18.02 -11.00
CA PHE A 147 32.26 -18.27 -12.43
C PHE A 147 33.54 -18.87 -13.05
N ARG A 148 34.72 -18.42 -12.61
CA ARG A 148 35.99 -18.98 -13.05
C ARG A 148 36.16 -20.43 -12.58
N ARG A 149 35.87 -20.71 -11.31
CA ARG A 149 35.93 -22.06 -10.74
C ARG A 149 35.01 -23.02 -11.51
N ASP A 150 33.78 -22.58 -11.79
CA ASP A 150 32.76 -23.40 -12.45
C ASP A 150 32.88 -23.37 -13.98
N ASN A 151 33.99 -22.84 -14.54
CA ASN A 151 34.23 -22.73 -15.99
C ASN A 151 33.07 -22.08 -16.77
N ASN A 152 32.39 -21.10 -16.15
CA ASN A 152 31.18 -20.47 -16.69
C ASN A 152 30.12 -21.49 -17.13
N GLN A 153 29.93 -22.55 -16.35
CA GLN A 153 28.92 -23.58 -16.58
C GLN A 153 27.97 -23.65 -15.40
N CYS A 154 26.69 -23.90 -15.71
CA CYS A 154 25.72 -24.21 -14.67
C CYS A 154 26.10 -25.52 -13.98
N VAL A 155 26.27 -25.54 -12.66
CA VAL A 155 26.68 -26.74 -11.92
C VAL A 155 25.60 -27.84 -11.90
N LEU A 156 24.34 -27.50 -12.22
CA LEU A 156 23.23 -28.46 -12.21
C LEU A 156 22.98 -29.12 -13.57
N CYS A 157 23.31 -28.45 -14.67
CA CYS A 157 23.03 -28.98 -16.02
C CYS A 157 24.23 -28.94 -16.97
N ASN A 158 25.39 -28.47 -16.51
CA ASN A 158 26.65 -28.32 -17.25
C ASN A 158 26.59 -27.47 -18.53
N ASN A 159 25.45 -26.84 -18.82
CA ASN A 159 25.28 -25.98 -19.98
C ASN A 159 25.95 -24.62 -19.76
N LYS A 160 26.60 -24.13 -20.82
CA LYS A 160 27.01 -22.73 -20.94
C LYS A 160 25.79 -21.91 -21.37
N SER A 161 25.45 -20.89 -20.59
CA SER A 161 24.33 -19.99 -20.89
C SER A 161 24.83 -18.56 -20.95
N ILE A 162 24.15 -17.73 -21.73
CA ILE A 162 24.38 -16.27 -21.74
C ILE A 162 23.86 -15.64 -20.43
N GLN A 163 22.90 -16.30 -19.76
CA GLN A 163 22.30 -15.84 -18.51
C GLN A 163 22.69 -16.78 -17.36
N LEU A 164 23.93 -16.63 -16.89
CA LEU A 164 24.42 -17.26 -15.67
C LEU A 164 24.30 -16.30 -14.48
N GLU A 165 23.93 -16.87 -13.34
CA GLU A 165 23.76 -16.19 -12.07
C GLU A 165 24.56 -16.95 -10.99
N VAL A 166 24.98 -16.25 -9.95
CA VAL A 166 25.61 -16.86 -8.78
C VAL A 166 24.66 -16.71 -7.60
N ASP A 167 24.33 -17.82 -6.95
CA ASP A 167 23.64 -17.82 -5.66
C ASP A 167 24.59 -18.27 -4.55
N HIS A 168 24.21 -17.96 -3.30
CA HIS A 168 24.92 -18.48 -2.13
C HIS A 168 24.28 -19.81 -1.73
N TYR A 169 25.08 -20.86 -1.66
CA TYR A 169 24.66 -22.22 -1.35
C TYR A 169 25.86 -23.00 -0.79
N PRO A 170 25.74 -23.78 0.30
CA PRO A 170 24.48 -24.25 0.91
C PRO A 170 23.82 -23.26 1.87
N VAL A 171 24.53 -22.22 2.35
CA VAL A 171 23.97 -21.23 3.29
C VAL A 171 23.61 -19.95 2.56
N TYR A 172 22.31 -19.66 2.49
CA TYR A 172 21.81 -18.55 1.68
C TYR A 172 22.25 -17.18 2.19
N PHE A 173 22.48 -16.27 1.25
CA PHE A 173 22.83 -14.88 1.50
C PHE A 173 21.90 -14.22 2.53
N SER A 174 20.58 -14.35 2.35
CA SER A 174 19.61 -13.72 3.24
C SER A 174 19.71 -14.27 4.66
N THR A 175 19.88 -15.59 4.80
CA THR A 175 20.06 -16.27 6.11
C THR A 175 21.28 -15.75 6.83
N ILE A 176 22.42 -15.62 6.15
CA ILE A 176 23.66 -15.09 6.74
C ILE A 176 23.45 -13.66 7.26
N ILE A 177 22.87 -12.79 6.44
CA ILE A 177 22.66 -11.38 6.83
C ILE A 177 21.63 -11.25 7.95
N ASP A 178 20.56 -12.05 7.93
CA ASP A 178 19.53 -12.01 8.96
C ASP A 178 20.05 -12.61 10.28
N ASP A 179 20.94 -13.60 10.25
CA ASP A 179 21.61 -14.14 11.42
C ASP A 179 22.60 -13.14 12.03
N LEU A 180 23.41 -12.47 11.20
CA LEU A 180 24.28 -11.38 11.63
C LEU A 180 23.51 -10.26 12.31
N ALA A 181 22.41 -9.82 11.69
CA ALA A 181 21.55 -8.77 12.26
C ALA A 181 20.93 -9.19 13.60
N ARG A 182 20.57 -10.47 13.75
CA ARG A 182 19.94 -11.00 14.96
C ARG A 182 20.93 -11.20 16.11
N LYS A 183 22.12 -11.71 15.81
CA LYS A 183 23.15 -12.02 16.82
C LYS A 183 23.99 -10.81 17.21
N GLN A 184 24.27 -9.92 16.26
CA GLN A 184 25.21 -8.81 16.45
C GLN A 184 24.54 -7.43 16.34
N GLY A 185 23.23 -7.38 16.11
CA GLY A 185 22.50 -6.13 15.91
C GLY A 185 22.66 -5.53 14.51
N LEU A 186 21.89 -4.46 14.27
CA LEU A 186 21.81 -3.78 12.95
C LEU A 186 22.94 -2.77 12.71
N ASP A 187 23.62 -2.32 13.77
CA ASP A 187 24.68 -1.33 13.67
C ASP A 187 25.86 -1.89 12.87
N ASN A 188 26.33 -1.12 11.89
CA ASN A 188 27.43 -1.48 11.01
C ASN A 188 27.26 -2.88 10.36
N LEU A 189 26.01 -3.26 10.05
CA LEU A 189 25.70 -4.57 9.47
C LEU A 189 26.39 -4.78 8.11
N PHE A 190 26.62 -3.72 7.35
CA PHE A 190 27.36 -3.80 6.09
C PHE A 190 28.80 -4.23 6.35
N GLU A 191 29.49 -3.55 7.25
CA GLU A 191 30.88 -3.78 7.64
C GLU A 191 31.05 -5.19 8.24
N LYS A 192 30.13 -5.59 9.13
CA LYS A 192 30.07 -6.95 9.68
C LYS A 192 29.96 -8.01 8.57
N ALA A 193 29.08 -7.79 7.60
CA ALA A 193 28.94 -8.69 6.45
C ALA A 193 30.19 -8.69 5.55
N MET A 194 30.85 -7.54 5.36
CA MET A 194 32.10 -7.46 4.59
C MET A 194 33.23 -8.29 5.22
N ASN A 195 33.21 -8.48 6.53
CA ASN A 195 34.19 -9.27 7.28
C ASN A 195 33.73 -10.71 7.59
N HIS A 196 32.52 -11.10 7.16
CA HIS A 196 31.98 -12.43 7.45
C HIS A 196 32.50 -13.48 6.46
N GLU A 197 33.32 -14.41 6.94
CA GLU A 197 34.03 -15.39 6.10
C GLU A 197 33.08 -16.22 5.22
N LEU A 198 32.04 -16.84 5.81
CA LEU A 198 31.09 -17.68 5.08
C LEU A 198 30.32 -16.94 3.97
N LEU A 199 30.18 -15.61 4.06
CA LEU A 199 29.52 -14.83 3.01
C LEU A 199 30.38 -14.78 1.73
N TRP A 200 31.69 -14.90 1.89
CA TRP A 200 32.68 -14.75 0.82
C TRP A 200 33.44 -16.05 0.52
N ASP A 201 33.08 -17.15 1.18
CA ASP A 201 33.59 -18.47 0.86
C ASP A 201 33.11 -18.88 -0.53
N MET A 202 34.04 -19.31 -1.38
CA MET A 202 33.70 -19.83 -2.71
C MET A 202 32.87 -21.11 -2.61
N ASN A 203 33.10 -21.95 -1.60
CA ASN A 203 32.33 -23.17 -1.37
C ASN A 203 30.88 -22.87 -0.95
N ASN A 204 30.60 -21.64 -0.51
CA ASN A 204 29.26 -21.16 -0.26
C ASN A 204 28.64 -20.42 -1.46
N GLY A 205 29.09 -20.73 -2.68
CA GLY A 205 28.48 -20.21 -3.89
C GLY A 205 28.61 -21.16 -5.07
N ARG A 206 27.69 -21.00 -6.03
CA ARG A 206 27.65 -21.83 -7.24
C ARG A 206 27.09 -21.06 -8.43
N THR A 207 27.54 -21.45 -9.62
CA THR A 207 27.06 -20.92 -10.89
C THR A 207 25.82 -21.68 -11.35
N LEU A 208 24.73 -20.98 -11.64
CA LEU A 208 23.49 -21.55 -12.18
C LEU A 208 23.05 -20.79 -13.43
N CYS A 209 22.54 -21.50 -14.43
CA CYS A 209 21.75 -20.84 -15.46
C CYS A 209 20.40 -20.41 -14.88
N ARG A 210 19.81 -19.35 -15.44
CA ARG A 210 18.55 -18.78 -14.94
C ARG A 210 17.41 -19.80 -14.84
N GLU A 211 17.33 -20.74 -15.77
CA GLU A 211 16.31 -21.79 -15.76
C GLU A 211 16.48 -22.76 -14.59
N CYS A 212 17.72 -23.14 -14.27
CA CYS A 212 18.01 -24.00 -13.12
C CYS A 212 17.84 -23.23 -11.81
N HIS A 213 18.29 -21.96 -11.76
CA HIS A 213 18.14 -21.12 -10.57
C HIS A 213 16.66 -20.88 -10.23
N GLN A 214 15.78 -20.72 -11.21
CA GLN A 214 14.33 -20.59 -10.96
C GLN A 214 13.68 -21.82 -10.34
N LYS A 215 14.31 -23.00 -10.45
CA LYS A 215 13.80 -24.27 -9.90
C LYS A 215 14.26 -24.50 -8.47
N THR A 216 15.22 -23.73 -7.96
CA THR A 216 15.72 -23.92 -6.59
C THR A 216 14.68 -23.48 -5.56
N GLU A 217 14.71 -24.12 -4.39
CA GLU A 217 13.79 -23.84 -3.27
C GLU A 217 13.92 -22.39 -2.75
N ASN A 218 15.14 -21.85 -2.80
CA ASN A 218 15.48 -20.51 -2.33
C ASN A 218 15.15 -19.40 -3.35
N TYR A 219 14.67 -19.75 -4.55
CA TYR A 219 14.27 -18.74 -5.54
C TYR A 219 13.05 -17.95 -5.04
N PRO A 220 13.00 -16.62 -5.15
CA PRO A 220 11.95 -15.79 -4.54
C PRO A 220 10.50 -16.21 -4.87
N LYS A 221 10.27 -16.75 -6.07
CA LYS A 221 8.94 -17.23 -6.49
C LYS A 221 8.50 -18.51 -5.76
N ASN A 222 9.45 -19.33 -5.31
CA ASN A 222 9.20 -20.65 -4.72
C ASN A 222 9.07 -20.59 -3.18
N PHE A 223 9.54 -19.50 -2.56
CA PHE A 223 9.43 -19.25 -1.11
C PHE A 223 7.99 -19.33 -0.57
N ILE A 224 7.00 -18.93 -1.37
CA ILE A 224 5.58 -18.92 -0.98
C ILE A 224 4.95 -20.33 -1.00
N LYS A 225 5.49 -21.26 -1.81
CA LYS A 225 4.94 -22.63 -1.88
C LYS A 225 5.29 -23.46 -0.64
N ASN A 226 6.47 -23.25 -0.05
CA ASN A 226 6.94 -24.05 1.08
C ASN A 226 6.43 -23.56 2.45
N LEU A 227 5.92 -22.31 2.56
CA LEU A 227 5.28 -21.82 3.79
C LEU A 227 3.87 -22.39 4.01
N ASN A 228 3.23 -22.92 2.97
CA ASN A 228 1.89 -23.53 3.06
C ASN A 228 1.92 -25.01 3.49
N PHE A 229 3.09 -25.57 3.79
CA PHE A 229 3.25 -26.96 4.26
C PHE A 229 3.53 -27.06 5.77
N VAL A 230 3.63 -25.92 6.48
CA VAL A 230 3.90 -25.85 7.93
C VAL A 230 2.80 -25.04 8.65
N ARG A 231 1.56 -25.13 8.16
CA ARG A 231 0.36 -24.70 8.89
C ARG A 231 -0.64 -25.83 8.97
#